data_AF-A0AAD6A2D4-F1
#
_entry.id   AF-A0AAD6A2D4-F1
#
_cell.length_a   1.000
_cell.length_b   1.000
_cell.length_c   1.000
_cell.angle_alpha   90.00
_cell.angle_beta   90.00
_cell.angle_gamma   90.00
#
_symmetry.space_group_name_H-M   'P 1'
#
loop_
_entity.id
_entity.type
_entity.pdbx_description
1 polymer ?
#
loop_
_entity_poly.entity_id
_entity_poly.type
_entity_poly.pdbx_seq_one_letter_code
_entity_poly.pdbx_strand_id
1 'polypeptide(L)'
;MAERLGPEGLMEELCKGFNLLMDPRKGVITFDSLKKNARAFGLEGLSDDELMGMVKEGDLDGDDALDMNEFCTLMVRLSPELLSGPQAAIDAVLNCFCN
;
A
#
# COMPACT_ATOMS: atom_id res chain seq x y z
N MET A 1 2.08 -20.19 14.22
CA MET A 1 1.79 -19.23 15.29
C MET A 1 1.61 -17.90 14.60
N ALA A 2 0.39 -17.53 14.25
CA ALA A 2 0.11 -16.21 13.70
C ALA A 2 0.04 -15.27 14.90
N GLU A 3 1.17 -14.66 15.24
CA GLU A 3 1.16 -13.52 16.14
C GLU A 3 0.19 -12.50 15.54
N ARG A 4 -0.91 -12.28 16.26
CA ARG A 4 -1.85 -11.21 15.96
C ARG A 4 -1.01 -9.94 16.00
N LEU A 5 -0.59 -9.45 14.84
CA LEU A 5 -0.02 -8.11 14.71
C LEU A 5 -1.07 -7.20 15.33
N GLY A 6 -0.82 -6.76 16.56
CA GLY A 6 -1.67 -5.78 17.22
C GLY A 6 -1.72 -4.52 16.34
N PRO A 7 -2.65 -3.59 16.61
CA PRO A 7 -2.67 -2.30 15.92
C PRO A 7 -1.29 -1.62 15.94
N GLU A 8 -0.49 -1.87 16.98
CA GLU A 8 0.88 -1.40 17.15
C GLU A 8 1.86 -2.02 16.14
N GLY A 9 1.76 -3.33 15.87
CA GLY A 9 2.62 -4.01 14.89
C GLY A 9 2.30 -3.63 13.46
N LEU A 10 1.00 -3.45 13.14
CA LEU A 10 0.58 -2.94 11.84
C LEU A 10 1.11 -1.52 11.60
N MET A 11 0.97 -0.64 12.60
CA MET A 11 1.47 0.74 12.51
C MET A 11 2.99 0.77 12.28
N GLU A 12 3.74 -0.11 12.94
CA GLU A 12 5.20 -0.19 12.77
C GLU A 12 5.59 -0.64 11.35
N GLU A 13 4.91 -1.64 10.81
CA GLU A 13 5.16 -2.10 9.43
C GLU A 13 4.76 -1.04 8.39
N LEU A 14 3.64 -0.36 8.60
CA LEU A 14 3.24 0.78 7.76
C LEU A 14 4.25 1.92 7.83
N CYS A 15 4.78 2.23 9.02
CA CYS A 15 5.80 3.25 9.21
C CYS A 15 7.11 2.89 8.49
N LYS A 16 7.52 1.61 8.55
CA LYS A 16 8.70 1.12 7.81
C LYS A 16 8.48 1.18 6.30
N GLY A 17 7.32 0.73 5.82
CA GLY A 17 6.94 0.81 4.40
C GLY A 17 6.89 2.26 3.90
N PHE A 18 6.29 3.15 4.69
CA PHE A 18 6.25 4.58 4.40
C PHE A 18 7.66 5.17 4.30
N ASN A 19 8.53 4.89 5.27
CA ASN A 19 9.89 5.41 5.28
C ASN A 19 10.75 4.90 4.10
N LEU A 20 10.41 3.73 3.55
CA LEU A 20 11.05 3.20 2.33
C LEU A 20 10.53 3.85 1.05
N LEU A 21 9.28 4.30 1.03
CA LEU A 21 8.63 4.87 -0.15
C LEU A 21 8.72 6.41 -0.21
N MET A 22 8.82 7.07 0.95
CA MET A 22 8.76 8.53 1.08
C MET A 22 9.97 9.24 0.47
N ASP A 23 9.77 10.48 0.05
CA ASP A 23 10.87 11.37 -0.31
C ASP A 23 11.58 11.85 0.97
N PRO A 24 12.90 11.63 1.14
CA PRO A 24 13.62 12.03 2.34
C PRO A 24 13.75 13.55 2.50
N ARG A 25 13.49 14.35 1.45
CA ARG A 25 13.53 15.82 1.53
C ARG A 25 12.17 16.41 1.86
N LYS A 26 11.09 15.81 1.37
CA LYS A 26 9.72 16.33 1.62
C LYS A 26 9.05 15.72 2.85
N GLY A 27 9.41 14.50 3.23
CA GLY A 27 8.72 13.82 4.33
C GLY A 27 7.47 13.03 3.91
N VAL A 28 7.15 12.99 2.61
CA VAL A 28 5.89 12.44 2.07
C VAL A 28 6.16 11.55 0.85
N ILE A 29 5.24 10.63 0.54
CA ILE A 29 5.33 9.78 -0.64
C ILE A 29 4.75 10.55 -1.83
N THR A 30 5.63 11.08 -2.68
CA THR A 30 5.19 11.71 -3.94
C THR A 30 5.12 10.67 -5.07
N PHE A 31 4.40 10.97 -6.15
CA PHE A 31 4.39 10.14 -7.36
C PHE A 31 5.81 9.76 -7.84
N ASP A 32 6.76 10.71 -7.84
CA ASP A 32 8.14 10.45 -8.27
C ASP A 32 8.88 9.50 -7.32
N SER A 33 8.65 9.64 -6.01
CA SER A 33 9.24 8.76 -4.99
C SER A 33 8.61 7.37 -5.02
N LEU A 34 7.28 7.30 -5.14
CA LEU A 34 6.55 6.06 -5.33
C LEU A 34 7.05 5.34 -6.58
N LYS A 35 7.20 6.02 -7.72
CA LYS A 35 7.71 5.42 -8.95
C LYS A 35 9.14 4.88 -8.81
N LYS A 36 10.02 5.63 -8.15
CA LYS A 36 11.41 5.19 -7.88
C LYS A 36 11.46 3.99 -6.94
N ASN A 37 10.62 4.01 -5.90
CA ASN A 37 10.62 3.02 -4.84
C ASN A 37 9.63 1.86 -5.09
N ALA A 38 8.77 1.95 -6.11
CA ALA A 38 7.82 0.91 -6.54
C ALA A 38 8.55 -0.40 -6.85
N ARG A 39 9.76 -0.28 -7.40
CA ARG A 39 10.67 -1.39 -7.61
C ARG A 39 11.08 -2.11 -6.32
N ALA A 40 11.30 -1.36 -5.24
CA ALA A 40 11.63 -1.94 -3.95
C ALA A 40 10.42 -2.64 -3.29
N PHE A 41 9.21 -2.23 -3.65
CA PHE A 41 7.96 -2.81 -3.14
C PHE A 41 7.41 -3.96 -4.01
N GLY A 42 8.14 -4.36 -5.05
CA GLY A 42 7.70 -5.41 -5.97
C GLY A 42 6.56 -5.00 -6.90
N LEU A 43 6.26 -3.69 -7.00
CA LEU A 43 5.30 -3.11 -7.93
C LEU A 43 5.94 -2.83 -9.30
N GLU A 44 6.99 -3.58 -9.66
CA GLU A 44 7.64 -3.48 -10.97
C GLU A 44 6.65 -3.90 -12.07
N GLY A 45 6.25 -2.96 -12.92
CA GLY A 45 5.36 -3.23 -14.05
C GLY A 45 4.06 -2.43 -14.05
N LEU A 46 3.76 -1.68 -12.99
CA LEU A 46 2.67 -0.70 -13.02
C LEU A 46 3.01 0.49 -13.91
N SER A 47 2.02 0.91 -14.69
CA SER A 47 2.10 2.08 -15.55
C SER A 47 2.04 3.37 -14.72
N ASP A 48 2.54 4.46 -15.29
CA ASP A 48 2.48 5.78 -14.65
C ASP A 48 1.04 6.18 -14.28
N ASP A 49 0.04 5.83 -15.11
CA ASP A 49 -1.38 6.02 -14.82
C ASP A 49 -1.87 5.22 -13.60
N GLU A 50 -1.43 3.97 -13.45
CA GLU A 50 -1.83 3.11 -12.33
C GLU A 50 -1.22 3.62 -11.01
N LEU A 51 0.06 3.99 -11.05
CA LEU A 51 0.73 4.61 -9.90
C LEU A 51 0.08 5.94 -9.52
N MET A 52 -0.29 6.76 -10.51
CA MET A 52 -0.97 8.04 -10.26
C MET A 52 -2.37 7.82 -9.69
N GLY A 53 -3.09 6.81 -10.16
CA GLY A 53 -4.38 6.40 -9.59
C GLY A 53 -4.26 6.00 -8.13
N MET A 54 -3.20 5.27 -7.75
CA MET A 54 -2.96 4.88 -6.36
C MET A 54 -2.66 6.08 -5.45
N VAL A 55 -1.87 7.04 -5.94
CA VAL A 55 -1.59 8.28 -5.19
C VAL A 55 -2.89 9.07 -5.03
N LYS A 56 -3.63 9.30 -6.12
CA LYS A 56 -4.88 10.08 -6.09
C LYS A 56 -6.00 9.47 -5.24
N GLU A 57 -6.05 8.15 -5.12
CA GLU A 57 -7.05 7.50 -4.27
C GLU A 57 -6.74 7.68 -2.78
N GLY A 58 -5.47 7.83 -2.42
CA GLY A 58 -5.02 8.02 -1.04
C GLY A 58 -4.88 9.46 -0.63
N ASP A 59 -4.64 10.34 -1.60
CA ASP A 59 -4.50 11.78 -1.46
C ASP A 59 -5.87 12.40 -1.15
N LEU A 60 -6.05 12.87 0.09
CA LEU A 60 -7.29 13.46 0.58
C LEU A 60 -7.25 14.98 0.54
N ASP A 61 -6.06 15.57 0.55
CA ASP A 61 -5.85 17.02 0.56
C ASP A 61 -5.62 17.61 -0.85
N GLY A 62 -5.32 16.75 -1.82
CA GLY A 62 -5.09 17.07 -3.23
C GLY A 62 -3.68 17.61 -3.51
N ASP A 63 -2.67 17.25 -2.72
CA ASP A 63 -1.30 17.73 -2.89
C ASP A 63 -0.43 16.86 -3.83
N ASP A 64 -1.02 15.82 -4.43
CA ASP A 64 -0.36 14.79 -5.25
C ASP A 64 0.79 14.06 -4.51
N ALA A 65 0.70 14.01 -3.18
CA ALA A 65 1.54 13.22 -2.29
C ALA A 65 0.67 12.44 -1.29
N LEU A 66 1.32 11.55 -0.54
CA LEU A 66 0.70 10.85 0.58
C LEU A 66 1.51 11.13 1.84
N ASP A 67 0.84 11.69 2.82
CA ASP A 67 1.33 11.77 4.18
C ASP A 67 1.39 10.39 4.85
N MET A 68 2.08 10.30 5.98
CA MET A 68 2.01 9.12 6.86
C MET A 68 0.55 8.80 7.24
N ASN A 69 -0.26 9.83 7.51
CA ASN A 69 -1.63 9.65 7.95
C ASN A 69 -2.55 9.18 6.81
N GLU A 70 -2.38 9.75 5.62
CA GLU A 70 -3.11 9.36 4.41
C GLU A 70 -2.70 7.98 3.93
N PHE A 71 -1.41 7.68 3.90
CA PHE A 71 -0.90 6.35 3.59
C PHE A 71 -1.41 5.30 4.58
N CYS A 72 -1.40 5.60 5.88
CA CYS A 72 -1.95 4.70 6.90
C CYS A 72 -3.46 4.52 6.72
N THR A 73 -4.20 5.60 6.44
CA THR A 73 -5.65 5.55 6.18
C THR A 73 -5.96 4.76 4.92
N LEU A 74 -5.25 5.00 3.82
CA LEU A 74 -5.37 4.26 2.55
C LEU A 74 -5.06 2.78 2.79
N MET A 75 -3.94 2.47 3.44
CA MET A 75 -3.56 1.10 3.73
C MET A 75 -4.58 0.42 4.63
N VAL A 76 -5.10 1.06 5.68
CA VAL A 76 -6.15 0.48 6.53
C VAL A 76 -7.47 0.30 5.77
N ARG A 77 -7.80 1.22 4.86
CA ARG A 77 -9.00 1.13 3.98
C ARG A 77 -8.87 0.01 2.94
N LEU A 78 -7.67 -0.24 2.41
CA LEU A 78 -7.35 -1.34 1.48
C LEU A 78 -6.97 -2.66 2.19
N SER A 79 -6.66 -2.59 3.49
CA SER A 79 -6.18 -3.72 4.31
C SER A 79 -7.20 -4.79 4.71
N PRO A 80 -8.52 -4.75 4.46
CA PRO A 80 -9.26 -6.00 4.55
C PRO A 80 -8.73 -7.06 3.57
N GLU A 81 -8.02 -6.67 2.49
CA GLU A 81 -7.55 -7.60 1.46
C GLU A 81 -6.00 -7.76 1.40
N LEU A 82 -5.21 -6.74 1.74
CA LEU A 82 -3.75 -6.74 1.49
C LEU A 82 -2.85 -7.24 2.66
N LEU A 83 -3.36 -7.39 3.88
CA LEU A 83 -2.59 -7.91 5.04
C LEU A 83 -2.51 -9.45 5.12
N SER A 84 -3.07 -10.14 4.12
CA SER A 84 -2.92 -11.59 3.99
C SER A 84 -1.77 -11.88 3.02
N GLY A 85 -0.55 -11.91 3.56
CA GLY A 85 0.60 -12.51 2.87
C GLY A 85 0.38 -14.01 2.55
N PRO A 86 1.32 -14.63 1.85
CA PRO A 86 1.12 -15.34 0.59
C PRO A 86 0.29 -16.63 0.72
N GLN A 87 -1.02 -16.54 0.48
CA GLN A 87 -1.84 -17.54 -0.22
C GLN A 87 -3.18 -16.86 -0.54
N ALA A 88 -3.71 -17.01 -1.76
CA ALA A 88 -5.09 -16.67 -2.16
C ALA A 88 -5.33 -15.42 -3.03
N ALA A 89 -4.47 -15.14 -4.02
CA ALA A 89 -4.94 -14.39 -5.20
C ALA A 89 -5.84 -15.22 -6.15
N ILE A 90 -6.14 -16.52 -5.90
CA ILE A 90 -6.73 -17.38 -6.96
C ILE A 90 -7.79 -18.42 -6.51
N ASP A 91 -8.25 -18.48 -5.25
CA ASP A 91 -9.28 -19.48 -4.85
C ASP A 91 -10.72 -18.94 -4.68
N ALA A 92 -10.90 -17.64 -4.40
CA ALA A 92 -12.25 -17.07 -4.25
C ALA A 92 -12.94 -16.74 -5.59
N VAL A 93 -12.17 -16.60 -6.68
CA VAL A 93 -12.74 -16.39 -8.03
C VAL A 93 -13.11 -17.73 -8.69
N LEU A 94 -12.54 -18.87 -8.28
CA LEU A 94 -12.70 -20.15 -8.99
C LEU A 94 -13.35 -21.31 -8.19
N ASN A 95 -13.69 -21.16 -6.90
CA ASN A 95 -14.18 -22.29 -6.10
C ASN A 95 -15.53 -22.05 -5.38
N CYS A 96 -16.59 -21.75 -6.15
CA CYS A 96 -17.83 -22.55 -6.11
C CYS A 96 -18.90 -22.00 -7.07
N PHE A 97 -18.65 -22.26 -8.35
CA PHE A 97 -19.69 -22.48 -9.36
C PHE A 97 -20.36 -23.88 -9.21
N CYS A 98 -20.18 -24.58 -8.08
CA CYS A 98 -20.71 -25.93 -7.81
C CYS A 98 -20.94 -26.19 -6.30
N ASN A 99 -22.02 -25.69 -5.72
CA ASN A 99 -23.01 -26.53 -5.00
C ASN A 99 -24.35 -25.80 -4.89
#